data_AF-A0AAN0RBM4-F1
#
_entry.id   AF-A0AAN0RBM4-F1
#
_cell.length_a   1.000
_cell.length_b   1.000
_cell.length_c   1.000
_cell.angle_alpha   90.00
_cell.angle_beta   90.00
_cell.angle_gamma   90.00
#
_symmetry.space_group_name_H-M   'P 1'
#
loop_
_entity.id
_entity.type
_entity.pdbx_description
1 polymer ?
#
loop_
_entity_poly.entity_id
_entity_poly.type
_entity_poly.pdbx_seq_one_letter_code
_entity_poly.pdbx_strand_id
1 'polypeptide(L)'
;MRTPSKGAHLRVTQLSPALASSLPKAGASSALPQAALAPGKTSPYRPGDRERDHRTVTVQFANNLLLPQLLGDHDRHLVRLEQGLGVRISCRGNKIAIAGESDLVEAVKLALAALWQKLERGEDVTMGDVDAAVRLTKSRFEEGDRSPRLPLADLPSIRTRRGALSPRSAGQAAYIEMLSTKEMVFGIGPAGTGKTYLAVAQAVAMLQAGRVDRIVLSRPAVEAGERLGFLPGDMKEKVDPYLRPLYDALHDMMPGDQAARRMATGEIEVAPLAFMRGRTLAHSFVILDEAQNTTPVQMKMFLTRMGEGTRMVITGDLSQIDLPAGQRSGLRDALDTLEGIPALGICRFDKRDVVRHPLVAAIVDAYDQRSAAQQDRSRDADTHGQTEQRTRSGARSEINGPGK
;
A
#
# COMPACT_ATOMS: atom_id res chain seq x y z
N MET A 1 -21.73 21.65 -27.78
CA MET A 1 -22.53 21.95 -26.57
C MET A 1 -23.17 20.66 -26.09
N ARG A 2 -22.63 20.04 -25.04
CA ARG A 2 -23.25 18.90 -24.35
C ARG A 2 -23.37 19.24 -22.88
N THR A 3 -24.57 19.05 -22.34
CA THR A 3 -25.03 19.35 -20.99
C THR A 3 -24.24 18.61 -19.90
N PRO A 4 -24.09 19.18 -18.69
CA PRO A 4 -23.43 18.51 -17.58
C PRO A 4 -24.36 17.48 -16.92
N SER A 5 -23.82 16.31 -16.54
CA SER A 5 -24.51 15.29 -15.76
C SER A 5 -24.70 15.76 -14.32
N LYS A 6 -25.93 15.60 -13.81
CA LYS A 6 -26.31 15.91 -12.42
C LYS A 6 -25.69 14.87 -11.47
N GLY A 7 -25.09 15.36 -10.39
CA GLY A 7 -24.55 14.55 -9.29
C GLY A 7 -25.62 13.69 -8.60
N ALA A 8 -25.20 12.50 -8.16
CA ALA A 8 -26.06 11.50 -7.54
C ALA A 8 -26.45 11.88 -6.10
N HIS A 9 -27.75 11.78 -5.78
CA HIS A 9 -28.27 11.91 -4.43
C HIS A 9 -28.40 10.53 -3.77
N LEU A 10 -27.58 10.28 -2.74
CA LEU A 10 -27.75 9.15 -1.82
C LEU A 10 -28.92 9.48 -0.86
N ARG A 11 -30.02 8.71 -0.89
CA ARG A 11 -31.09 8.85 0.13
C ARG A 11 -30.74 8.02 1.36
N VAL A 12 -30.45 8.69 2.47
CA VAL A 12 -30.22 8.09 3.79
C VAL A 12 -31.51 8.23 4.59
N THR A 13 -32.07 7.11 5.05
CA THR A 13 -33.19 7.11 6.01
C THR A 13 -32.68 6.60 7.35
N GLN A 14 -32.60 7.47 8.36
CA GLN A 14 -32.41 7.08 9.77
C GLN A 14 -33.79 6.80 10.39
N LEU A 15 -33.91 5.74 11.18
CA LEU A 15 -35.08 5.48 12.02
C LEU A 15 -34.74 5.83 13.47
N SER A 16 -35.52 6.73 14.07
CA SER A 16 -35.43 7.10 15.50
C SER A 16 -36.19 6.10 16.38
N PRO A 17 -35.76 5.85 17.63
CA PRO A 17 -36.51 5.04 18.58
C PRO A 17 -37.49 5.92 19.38
N ALA A 18 -38.79 5.71 19.24
CA ALA A 18 -39.80 6.37 20.07
C ALA A 18 -40.72 5.33 20.72
N LEU A 19 -40.60 5.17 22.04
CA LEU A 19 -41.56 4.50 22.92
C LEU A 19 -41.47 5.14 24.30
N ALA A 20 -42.34 6.10 24.59
CA ALA A 20 -42.88 6.39 25.93
C ALA A 20 -43.82 7.61 25.90
N SER A 21 -45.12 7.39 26.08
CA SER A 21 -46.01 8.40 26.67
C SER A 21 -47.29 7.75 27.20
N SER A 22 -47.38 7.60 28.51
CA SER A 22 -48.66 7.59 29.23
C SER A 22 -48.45 8.25 30.60
N LEU A 23 -48.99 9.47 30.72
CA LEU A 23 -49.24 10.15 31.99
C LEU A 23 -50.58 9.67 32.56
N PRO A 24 -50.81 9.85 33.87
CA PRO A 24 -51.75 10.92 34.23
C PRO A 24 -51.29 11.83 35.38
N LYS A 25 -52.02 12.95 35.51
CA LYS A 25 -51.83 14.13 36.37
C LYS A 25 -52.39 13.99 37.79
N ALA A 26 -51.89 14.87 38.68
CA ALA A 26 -52.50 15.54 39.86
C ALA A 26 -51.56 15.42 41.08
N GLY A 27 -51.33 16.39 41.98
CA GLY A 27 -51.80 17.76 42.19
C GLY A 27 -51.25 18.24 43.56
N ALA A 28 -50.99 19.56 43.68
CA ALA A 28 -50.96 20.40 44.89
C ALA A 28 -49.99 20.15 46.09
N SER A 29 -49.20 21.21 46.35
CA SER A 29 -48.98 21.91 47.64
C SER A 29 -47.94 21.45 48.69
N SER A 30 -47.05 22.42 48.97
CA SER A 30 -46.51 22.88 50.26
C SER A 30 -45.44 22.09 51.05
N ALA A 31 -44.49 22.90 51.53
CA ALA A 31 -43.63 22.77 52.72
C ALA A 31 -42.28 22.04 52.58
N LEU A 32 -41.21 22.83 52.73
CA LEU A 32 -39.88 22.41 53.19
C LEU A 32 -39.97 21.88 54.63
N PRO A 33 -39.09 20.95 55.02
CA PRO A 33 -37.94 21.40 55.82
C PRO A 33 -36.61 20.72 55.46
N GLN A 34 -35.54 21.40 55.89
CA GLN A 34 -34.13 21.00 55.87
C GLN A 34 -33.87 19.72 56.68
N ALA A 35 -33.01 18.83 56.17
CA ALA A 35 -32.16 17.97 57.01
C ALA A 35 -30.96 17.38 56.24
N ALA A 36 -29.77 17.66 56.78
CA ALA A 36 -28.54 16.84 56.82
C ALA A 36 -27.83 16.40 55.51
N LEU A 37 -26.74 17.12 55.20
CA LEU A 37 -25.62 16.61 54.40
C LEU A 37 -24.83 15.55 55.19
N ALA A 38 -24.54 14.42 54.54
CA ALA A 38 -23.43 13.53 54.86
C ALA A 38 -22.67 13.17 53.55
N PRO A 39 -21.33 13.04 53.56
CA PRO A 39 -20.53 13.09 52.34
C PRO A 39 -20.43 11.72 51.65
N GLY A 40 -21.10 11.58 50.51
CA GLY A 40 -20.95 10.44 49.60
C GLY A 40 -19.79 10.63 48.64
N LYS A 41 -18.67 9.96 48.95
CA LYS A 41 -17.50 9.63 48.11
C LYS A 41 -17.61 10.01 46.62
N THR A 42 -16.88 11.05 46.23
CA THR A 42 -16.54 11.32 44.81
C THR A 42 -15.64 10.22 44.29
N SER A 43 -16.16 9.39 43.38
CA SER A 43 -15.35 8.48 42.56
C SER A 43 -14.55 9.31 41.53
N PRO A 44 -13.23 9.11 41.37
CA PRO A 44 -12.45 9.90 40.44
C PRO A 44 -12.77 9.51 38.99
N TYR A 45 -13.07 10.53 38.19
CA TYR A 45 -13.18 10.49 36.74
C TYR A 45 -11.95 9.79 36.11
N ARG A 46 -12.19 8.65 35.43
CA ARG A 46 -11.20 8.00 34.56
C ARG A 46 -11.42 8.49 33.13
N PRO A 47 -10.43 9.10 32.46
CA PRO A 47 -10.54 9.41 31.04
C PRO A 47 -10.35 8.10 30.25
N GLY A 48 -11.42 7.55 29.67
CA GLY A 48 -11.31 6.27 28.95
C GLY A 48 -12.54 5.81 28.16
N ASP A 49 -13.76 6.20 28.51
CA ASP A 49 -14.94 5.65 27.82
C ASP A 49 -15.45 6.63 26.75
N ARG A 50 -14.94 6.50 25.52
CA ARG A 50 -15.71 6.92 24.35
C ARG A 50 -16.89 5.95 24.25
N GLU A 51 -18.07 6.41 24.62
CA GLU A 51 -19.33 5.70 24.43
C GLU A 51 -19.44 5.33 22.94
N ARG A 52 -19.27 4.04 22.61
CA ARG A 52 -19.25 3.58 21.21
C ARG A 52 -20.68 3.58 20.70
N ASP A 53 -21.05 4.66 20.02
CA ASP A 53 -22.39 4.82 19.45
C ASP A 53 -22.61 3.78 18.33
N HIS A 54 -23.47 2.80 18.61
CA HIS A 54 -23.86 1.74 17.70
C HIS A 54 -25.07 2.20 16.89
N ARG A 55 -24.95 2.17 15.56
CA ARG A 55 -26.02 2.59 14.65
C ARG A 55 -26.26 1.58 13.54
N THR A 56 -27.48 1.60 13.03
CA THR A 56 -27.88 0.84 11.85
C THR A 56 -28.22 1.80 10.72
N VAL A 57 -27.56 1.65 9.57
CA VAL A 57 -27.80 2.45 8.37
C VAL A 57 -28.20 1.54 7.23
N THR A 58 -29.24 1.93 6.49
CA THR A 58 -29.66 1.22 5.27
C THR A 58 -29.25 2.01 4.04
N VAL A 59 -28.57 1.35 3.12
CA VAL A 59 -28.18 1.89 1.80
C VAL A 59 -29.05 1.21 0.74
N GLN A 60 -29.60 2.00 -0.17
CA GLN A 60 -30.43 1.49 -1.26
C GLN A 60 -29.72 1.65 -2.61
N PHE A 61 -29.73 0.59 -3.42
CA PHE A 61 -29.14 0.57 -4.75
C PHE A 61 -30.22 0.59 -5.83
N ALA A 62 -30.02 1.40 -6.87
CA ALA A 62 -31.03 1.64 -7.89
C ALA A 62 -31.01 0.59 -9.01
N ASN A 63 -29.85 0.01 -9.33
CA ASN A 63 -29.68 -0.92 -10.44
C ASN A 63 -29.64 -2.39 -9.98
N ASN A 64 -30.75 -3.11 -10.16
CA ASN A 64 -30.86 -4.50 -9.74
C ASN A 64 -29.95 -5.47 -10.53
N LEU A 65 -29.38 -5.06 -11.68
CA LEU A 65 -28.46 -5.88 -12.48
C LEU A 65 -27.01 -5.84 -11.95
N LEU A 66 -26.61 -4.71 -11.36
CA LEU A 66 -25.26 -4.53 -10.80
C LEU A 66 -25.17 -5.04 -9.36
N LEU A 67 -26.30 -5.10 -8.66
CA LEU A 67 -26.33 -5.51 -7.26
C LEU A 67 -25.75 -6.92 -7.02
N PRO A 68 -26.08 -7.97 -7.80
CA PRO A 68 -25.46 -9.29 -7.62
C PRO A 68 -23.93 -9.26 -7.78
N GLN A 69 -23.42 -8.41 -8.67
CA GLN A 69 -21.97 -8.26 -8.88
C GLN A 69 -21.30 -7.56 -7.70
N LEU A 70 -21.99 -6.59 -7.07
CA LEU A 70 -21.53 -5.95 -5.84
C LEU A 70 -21.47 -6.94 -4.68
N LEU A 71 -22.51 -7.77 -4.52
CA LEU A 71 -22.61 -8.79 -3.46
C LEU A 71 -21.57 -9.92 -3.64
N GLY A 72 -21.30 -10.27 -4.89
CA GLY A 72 -20.47 -11.40 -5.27
C GLY A 72 -21.21 -12.74 -5.09
N ASP A 73 -20.62 -13.81 -5.64
CA ASP A 73 -21.18 -15.16 -5.54
C ASP A 73 -21.41 -15.53 -4.07
N HIS A 74 -22.63 -15.93 -3.73
CA HIS A 74 -23.04 -16.27 -2.36
C HIS A 74 -22.73 -15.17 -1.32
N ASP A 75 -22.88 -13.90 -1.71
CA ASP A 75 -22.63 -12.71 -0.86
C ASP A 75 -21.20 -12.61 -0.31
N ARG A 76 -20.23 -13.28 -0.96
CA ARG A 76 -18.84 -13.34 -0.48
C ARG A 76 -18.19 -11.97 -0.28
N HIS A 77 -18.57 -10.95 -1.06
CA HIS A 77 -18.02 -9.60 -0.90
C HIS A 77 -18.55 -8.94 0.38
N LEU A 78 -19.81 -9.17 0.73
CA LEU A 78 -20.38 -8.66 1.98
C LEU A 78 -19.77 -9.35 3.20
N VAL A 79 -19.64 -10.68 3.17
CA VAL A 79 -18.99 -11.45 4.23
C VAL A 79 -17.56 -10.93 4.46
N ARG A 80 -16.85 -10.60 3.37
CA ARG A 80 -15.51 -10.05 3.46
C ARG A 80 -15.47 -8.64 4.07
N LEU A 81 -16.42 -7.78 3.71
CA LEU A 81 -16.56 -6.44 4.32
C LEU A 81 -16.90 -6.53 5.82
N GLU A 82 -17.77 -7.46 6.20
CA GLU A 82 -18.15 -7.75 7.59
C GLU A 82 -16.96 -8.23 8.42
N GLN A 83 -16.24 -9.25 7.96
CA GLN A 83 -15.01 -9.73 8.62
C GLN A 83 -13.91 -8.66 8.66
N GLY A 84 -13.80 -7.90 7.58
CA GLY A 84 -12.84 -6.81 7.46
C GLY A 84 -13.09 -5.74 8.49
N LEU A 85 -14.28 -5.14 8.49
CA LEU A 85 -14.59 -3.93 9.25
C LEU A 85 -15.28 -4.17 10.60
N GLY A 86 -15.58 -5.42 10.97
CA GLY A 86 -16.18 -5.76 12.26
C GLY A 86 -17.63 -5.30 12.41
N VAL A 87 -18.37 -5.22 11.31
CA VAL A 87 -19.78 -4.78 11.27
C VAL A 87 -20.69 -5.93 10.87
N ARG A 88 -21.99 -5.87 11.19
CA ARG A 88 -22.99 -6.79 10.64
C ARG A 88 -23.61 -6.21 9.37
N ILE A 89 -23.62 -6.99 8.29
CA ILE A 89 -24.21 -6.59 7.02
C ILE A 89 -25.32 -7.57 6.64
N SER A 90 -26.48 -7.06 6.23
CA SER A 90 -27.58 -7.88 5.72
C SER A 90 -28.17 -7.28 4.46
N CYS A 91 -28.54 -8.14 3.51
CA CYS A 91 -29.15 -7.74 2.25
C CYS A 91 -30.63 -8.18 2.21
N ARG A 92 -31.52 -7.26 1.84
CA ARG A 92 -32.94 -7.55 1.59
C ARG A 92 -33.41 -6.81 0.35
N GLY A 93 -33.62 -7.54 -0.75
CA GLY A 93 -33.95 -6.94 -2.04
C GLY A 93 -32.82 -6.03 -2.53
N ASN A 94 -33.12 -4.77 -2.81
CA ASN A 94 -32.13 -3.76 -3.21
C ASN A 94 -31.61 -2.88 -2.08
N LYS A 95 -31.78 -3.33 -0.83
CA LYS A 95 -31.37 -2.60 0.38
C LYS A 95 -30.34 -3.41 1.15
N ILE A 96 -29.23 -2.77 1.50
CA ILE A 96 -28.18 -3.30 2.36
C ILE A 96 -28.24 -2.57 3.70
N ALA A 97 -28.49 -3.29 4.78
CA ALA A 97 -28.46 -2.77 6.14
C ALA A 97 -27.13 -3.10 6.80
N ILE A 98 -26.49 -2.08 7.38
CA ILE A 98 -25.17 -2.13 8.02
C ILE A 98 -25.36 -1.72 9.48
N ALA A 99 -24.94 -2.57 10.41
CA ALA A 99 -25.05 -2.32 11.85
C ALA A 99 -23.69 -2.48 12.55
N GLY A 100 -23.32 -1.51 13.38
CA GLY A 100 -22.05 -1.54 14.12
C GLY A 100 -21.69 -0.17 14.71
N GLU A 101 -20.43 0.00 15.12
CA GLU A 101 -19.90 1.28 15.59
C GLU A 101 -19.98 2.35 14.48
N SER A 102 -20.30 3.58 14.87
CA SER A 102 -20.62 4.64 13.90
C SER A 102 -19.55 4.89 12.84
N ASP A 103 -18.28 4.92 13.23
CA ASP A 103 -17.14 5.13 12.31
C ASP A 103 -16.99 3.97 11.33
N LEU A 104 -17.15 2.72 11.81
CA LEU A 104 -17.06 1.51 10.99
C LEU A 104 -18.23 1.41 10.00
N VAL A 105 -19.42 1.86 10.39
CA VAL A 105 -20.58 1.95 9.49
C VAL A 105 -20.34 2.96 8.36
N GLU A 106 -19.69 4.11 8.63
CA GLU A 106 -19.29 5.02 7.54
C GLU A 106 -18.21 4.40 6.65
N ALA A 107 -17.25 3.65 7.23
CA ALA A 107 -16.23 2.94 6.48
C ALA A 107 -16.84 2.00 5.44
N VAL A 108 -17.82 1.18 5.85
CA VAL A 108 -18.51 0.23 4.97
C VAL A 108 -19.29 0.96 3.88
N LYS A 109 -19.96 2.08 4.22
CA LYS A 109 -20.67 2.90 3.23
C LYS A 109 -19.73 3.44 2.16
N LEU A 110 -18.57 3.96 2.56
CA LEU A 110 -17.55 4.46 1.64
C LEU A 110 -17.00 3.34 0.74
N ALA A 111 -16.73 2.16 1.32
CA ALA A 111 -16.28 1.00 0.57
C ALA A 111 -17.33 0.55 -0.46
N LEU A 112 -18.59 0.38 -0.05
CA LEU A 112 -19.69 -0.01 -0.93
C LEU A 112 -19.94 1.02 -2.04
N ALA A 113 -19.90 2.31 -1.72
CA ALA A 113 -20.07 3.38 -2.71
C ALA A 113 -18.96 3.35 -3.76
N ALA A 114 -17.71 3.07 -3.36
CA ALA A 114 -16.59 2.99 -4.28
C ALA A 114 -16.67 1.76 -5.21
N LEU A 115 -17.00 0.60 -4.66
CA LEU A 115 -17.22 -0.62 -5.44
C LEU A 115 -18.43 -0.46 -6.38
N TRP A 116 -19.48 0.23 -5.94
CA TRP A 116 -20.63 0.53 -6.78
C TRP A 116 -20.28 1.42 -7.98
N GLN A 117 -19.53 2.51 -7.76
CA GLN A 117 -19.08 3.37 -8.85
C GLN A 117 -18.19 2.64 -9.87
N LYS A 118 -17.39 1.67 -9.40
CA LYS A 118 -16.58 0.81 -10.29
C LYS A 118 -17.49 0.01 -11.24
N LEU A 119 -18.55 -0.61 -10.70
CA LEU A 119 -19.56 -1.31 -11.50
C LEU A 119 -20.31 -0.38 -12.46
N GLU A 120 -20.65 0.83 -12.03
CA GLU A 120 -21.31 1.83 -12.89
C GLU A 120 -20.43 2.27 -14.08
N ARG A 121 -19.11 2.20 -13.94
CA ARG A 121 -18.14 2.44 -15.03
C ARG A 121 -17.99 1.24 -15.97
N GLY A 122 -18.68 0.13 -15.70
CA GLY A 122 -18.60 -1.11 -16.47
C GLY A 122 -17.35 -1.94 -16.15
N GLU A 123 -16.73 -1.72 -14.99
CA GLU A 123 -15.59 -2.49 -14.52
C GLU A 123 -16.05 -3.58 -13.54
N ASP A 124 -15.42 -4.75 -13.60
CA ASP A 124 -15.71 -5.85 -12.69
C ASP A 124 -15.19 -5.59 -11.27
N VAL A 125 -15.90 -6.10 -10.26
CA VAL A 125 -15.46 -6.08 -8.85
C VAL A 125 -14.91 -7.45 -8.47
N THR A 126 -13.63 -7.50 -8.12
CA THR A 126 -12.96 -8.71 -7.65
C THR A 126 -12.83 -8.72 -6.12
N MET A 127 -12.56 -9.90 -5.53
CA MET A 127 -12.22 -10.01 -4.10
C MET A 127 -11.05 -9.11 -3.70
N GLY A 128 -10.07 -8.92 -4.60
CA GLY A 128 -8.94 -8.02 -4.35
C GLY A 128 -9.34 -6.55 -4.30
N ASP A 129 -10.38 -6.14 -5.02
CA ASP A 129 -10.94 -4.78 -4.94
C ASP A 129 -11.68 -4.57 -3.61
N VAL A 130 -12.38 -5.60 -3.13
CA VAL A 130 -13.04 -5.58 -1.81
C VAL A 130 -12.00 -5.47 -0.70
N ASP A 131 -10.93 -6.27 -0.75
CA ASP A 131 -9.80 -6.19 0.18
C ASP A 131 -9.14 -4.81 0.19
N ALA A 132 -8.95 -4.23 -1.00
CA ALA A 132 -8.42 -2.88 -1.15
C ALA A 132 -9.36 -1.85 -0.50
N ALA A 133 -10.67 -1.94 -0.76
CA ALA A 133 -11.65 -1.03 -0.18
C ALA A 133 -11.68 -1.12 1.36
N VAL A 134 -11.64 -2.33 1.92
CA VAL A 134 -11.51 -2.53 3.37
C VAL A 134 -10.24 -1.88 3.90
N ARG A 135 -9.07 -2.17 3.30
CA ARG A 135 -7.79 -1.64 3.80
C ARG A 135 -7.73 -0.12 3.72
N LEU A 136 -8.15 0.46 2.60
CA LEU A 136 -8.13 1.91 2.38
C LEU A 136 -9.11 2.66 3.27
N THR A 137 -10.25 2.05 3.60
CA THR A 137 -11.19 2.67 4.55
C THR A 137 -10.67 2.55 5.97
N LYS A 138 -10.19 1.38 6.41
CA LYS A 138 -9.57 1.22 7.74
C LYS A 138 -8.46 2.21 8.02
N SER A 139 -7.53 2.38 7.09
CA SER A 139 -6.40 3.29 7.29
C SER A 139 -6.85 4.74 7.46
N ARG A 140 -7.97 5.16 6.86
CA ARG A 140 -8.54 6.50 7.09
C ARG A 140 -9.00 6.71 8.53
N PHE A 141 -9.53 5.69 9.18
CA PHE A 141 -10.04 5.79 10.55
C PHE A 141 -8.93 5.60 11.59
N GLU A 142 -7.97 4.69 11.34
CA GLU A 142 -6.85 4.42 12.24
C GLU A 142 -5.85 5.58 12.32
N GLU A 143 -5.58 6.27 11.21
CA GLU A 143 -4.60 7.36 11.17
C GLU A 143 -5.11 8.68 11.78
N GLY A 144 -6.41 8.76 12.14
CA GLY A 144 -7.01 9.98 12.69
C GLY A 144 -6.92 11.21 11.77
N ASP A 145 -6.51 11.01 10.52
CA ASP A 145 -6.18 12.06 9.57
C ASP A 145 -7.46 12.66 8.95
N ARG A 146 -7.78 13.88 9.38
CA ARG A 146 -8.93 14.68 8.90
C ARG A 146 -8.63 15.46 7.62
N SER A 147 -7.49 15.24 6.97
CA SER A 147 -7.19 15.87 5.69
C SER A 147 -8.25 15.49 4.64
N PRO A 148 -8.65 16.41 3.74
CA PRO A 148 -9.60 16.10 2.66
C PRO A 148 -8.98 15.09 1.70
N ARG A 149 -9.21 13.81 1.94
CA ARG A 149 -8.80 12.71 1.04
C ARG A 149 -9.90 12.53 -0.01
N LEU A 150 -9.51 12.43 -1.29
CA LEU A 150 -10.41 12.12 -2.41
C LEU A 150 -11.34 10.94 -2.04
N PRO A 151 -12.62 10.94 -2.44
CA PRO A 151 -13.45 9.75 -2.33
C PRO A 151 -12.72 8.51 -2.87
N LEU A 152 -12.93 7.33 -2.28
CA LEU A 152 -12.21 6.11 -2.71
C LEU A 152 -12.37 5.84 -4.21
N ALA A 153 -13.50 6.25 -4.78
CA ALA A 153 -13.83 6.11 -6.19
C ALA A 153 -13.12 7.12 -7.11
N ASP A 154 -12.56 8.18 -6.54
CA ASP A 154 -11.82 9.25 -7.21
C ASP A 154 -10.31 9.08 -7.01
N LEU A 155 -9.87 7.98 -6.38
CA LEU A 155 -8.46 7.65 -6.28
C LEU A 155 -7.84 7.50 -7.67
N PRO A 156 -6.58 7.92 -7.85
CA PRO A 156 -5.93 7.88 -9.14
C PRO A 156 -5.78 6.43 -9.60
N SER A 157 -6.28 6.11 -10.78
CA SER A 157 -6.21 4.78 -11.38
C SER A 157 -5.46 4.81 -12.70
N ILE A 158 -4.74 3.73 -13.02
CA ILE A 158 -4.04 3.59 -14.30
C ILE A 158 -4.90 2.72 -15.21
N ARG A 159 -5.36 3.27 -16.34
CA ARG A 159 -6.09 2.48 -17.34
C ARG A 159 -5.14 1.55 -18.06
N THR A 160 -5.47 0.26 -18.06
CA THR A 160 -4.74 -0.78 -18.79
C THR A 160 -5.71 -1.60 -19.64
N ARG A 161 -5.18 -2.52 -20.46
CA ARG A 161 -6.01 -3.48 -21.21
C ARG A 161 -6.93 -4.30 -20.32
N ARG A 162 -6.48 -4.68 -19.11
CA ARG A 162 -7.24 -5.55 -18.18
C ARG A 162 -8.21 -4.76 -17.30
N GLY A 163 -8.43 -3.47 -17.59
CA GLY A 163 -9.25 -2.57 -16.77
C GLY A 163 -8.41 -1.53 -16.02
N ALA A 164 -9.05 -0.76 -15.15
CA ALA A 164 -8.37 0.25 -14.34
C ALA A 164 -7.62 -0.42 -13.18
N LEU A 165 -6.29 -0.28 -13.18
CA LEU A 165 -5.46 -0.60 -12.03
C LEU A 165 -5.69 0.47 -10.97
N SER A 166 -6.49 0.11 -9.96
CA SER A 166 -6.79 0.95 -8.81
C SER A 166 -5.76 0.70 -7.69
N PRO A 167 -5.37 1.74 -6.93
CA PRO A 167 -4.47 1.58 -5.81
C PRO A 167 -5.14 0.71 -4.76
N ARG A 168 -4.35 -0.15 -4.12
CA ARG A 168 -4.85 -1.03 -3.06
C ARG A 168 -4.47 -0.53 -1.66
N SER A 169 -3.55 0.43 -1.54
CA SER A 169 -3.15 1.06 -0.28
C SER A 169 -3.02 2.59 -0.46
N ALA A 170 -2.97 3.32 0.66
CA ALA A 170 -2.80 4.77 0.64
C ALA A 170 -1.44 5.16 0.01
N GLY A 171 -0.36 4.42 0.32
CA GLY A 171 0.95 4.64 -0.30
C GLY A 171 0.91 4.42 -1.82
N GLN A 172 0.19 3.41 -2.30
CA GLN A 172 0.00 3.21 -3.74
C GLN A 172 -0.77 4.35 -4.39
N ALA A 173 -1.81 4.87 -3.74
CA ALA A 173 -2.58 5.99 -4.27
C ALA A 173 -1.69 7.24 -4.44
N ALA A 174 -0.94 7.59 -3.38
CA ALA A 174 0.02 8.69 -3.43
C ALA A 174 1.08 8.48 -4.51
N TYR A 175 1.58 7.25 -4.67
CA TYR A 175 2.56 6.93 -5.70
C TYR A 175 2.02 7.12 -7.11
N ILE A 176 0.82 6.62 -7.42
CA ILE A 176 0.20 6.79 -8.76
C ILE A 176 0.00 8.28 -9.06
N GLU A 177 -0.42 9.07 -8.07
CA GLU A 177 -0.55 10.53 -8.23
C GLU A 177 0.80 11.18 -8.56
N MET A 178 1.86 10.83 -7.83
CA MET A 178 3.21 11.32 -8.09
C MET A 178 3.69 10.92 -9.49
N LEU A 179 3.47 9.68 -9.91
CA LEU A 179 3.85 9.20 -11.25
C LEU A 179 3.16 9.96 -12.39
N SER A 180 1.96 10.50 -12.16
CA SER A 180 1.22 11.30 -13.15
C SER A 180 1.69 12.75 -13.22
N THR A 181 2.09 13.32 -12.08
CA THR A 181 2.29 14.77 -11.90
C THR A 181 3.76 15.21 -11.85
N LYS A 182 4.66 14.37 -11.34
CA LYS A 182 6.09 14.69 -11.19
C LYS A 182 6.91 14.20 -12.37
N GLU A 183 8.03 14.86 -12.63
CA GLU A 183 8.96 14.45 -13.71
C GLU A 183 9.93 13.38 -13.25
N MET A 184 10.33 13.39 -11.98
CA MET A 184 11.21 12.37 -11.41
C MET A 184 10.63 11.86 -10.08
N VAL A 185 10.50 10.55 -9.96
CA VAL A 185 9.88 9.89 -8.78
C VAL A 185 10.76 8.76 -8.26
N PHE A 186 11.00 8.76 -6.96
CA PHE A 186 11.63 7.67 -6.22
C PHE A 186 10.56 6.85 -5.50
N GLY A 187 10.39 5.59 -5.89
CA GLY A 187 9.53 4.62 -5.21
C GLY A 187 10.37 3.68 -4.35
N ILE A 188 10.39 3.90 -3.03
CA ILE A 188 11.27 3.19 -2.10
C ILE A 188 10.45 2.32 -1.16
N GLY A 189 10.77 1.04 -1.05
CA GLY A 189 10.18 0.19 -0.02
C GLY A 189 10.13 -1.29 -0.38
N PRO A 190 9.48 -2.10 0.46
CA PRO A 190 9.62 -3.55 0.42
C PRO A 190 9.11 -4.18 -0.87
N ALA A 191 9.57 -5.40 -1.16
CA ALA A 191 9.04 -6.23 -2.24
C ALA A 191 7.53 -6.51 -2.04
N GLY A 192 6.76 -6.49 -3.12
CA GLY A 192 5.31 -6.69 -3.10
C GLY A 192 4.46 -5.45 -2.81
N THR A 193 5.08 -4.25 -2.72
CA THR A 193 4.36 -2.96 -2.64
C THR A 193 3.84 -2.46 -4.00
N GLY A 194 4.25 -3.10 -5.10
CA GLY A 194 3.83 -2.75 -6.45
C GLY A 194 4.59 -1.57 -7.07
N LYS A 195 5.65 -1.06 -6.44
CA LYS A 195 6.44 0.10 -6.90
C LYS A 195 6.86 0.03 -8.39
N THR A 196 7.43 -1.09 -8.82
CA THR A 196 7.87 -1.29 -10.21
C THR A 196 6.68 -1.55 -11.14
N TYR A 197 5.75 -2.39 -10.69
CA TYR A 197 4.55 -2.76 -11.46
C TYR A 197 3.68 -1.55 -11.81
N LEU A 198 3.41 -0.67 -10.84
CA LEU A 198 2.63 0.56 -11.04
C LEU A 198 3.38 1.57 -11.91
N ALA A 199 4.71 1.65 -11.79
CA ALA A 199 5.52 2.50 -12.68
C ALA A 199 5.44 2.04 -14.14
N VAL A 200 5.59 0.73 -14.39
CA VAL A 200 5.44 0.14 -15.74
C VAL A 200 4.03 0.36 -16.28
N ALA A 201 3.01 0.16 -15.45
CA ALA A 201 1.62 0.45 -15.83
C ALA A 201 1.45 1.92 -16.27
N GLN A 202 1.98 2.87 -15.50
CA GLN A 202 1.88 4.29 -15.83
C GLN A 202 2.65 4.63 -17.11
N ALA A 203 3.83 4.03 -17.32
CA ALA A 203 4.63 4.19 -18.52
C ALA A 203 3.84 3.77 -19.76
N VAL A 204 3.24 2.58 -19.72
CA VAL A 204 2.40 2.04 -20.80
C VAL A 204 1.19 2.92 -21.06
N ALA A 205 0.50 3.37 -20.02
CA ALA A 205 -0.65 4.28 -20.16
C ALA A 205 -0.25 5.60 -20.81
N MET A 206 0.92 6.17 -20.48
CA MET A 206 1.41 7.41 -21.10
C MET A 206 1.81 7.19 -22.56
N LEU A 207 2.45 6.06 -22.89
CA LEU A 207 2.82 5.71 -24.26
C LEU A 207 1.57 5.56 -25.14
N GLN A 208 0.55 4.85 -24.64
CA GLN A 208 -0.71 4.67 -25.37
C GLN A 208 -1.49 5.98 -25.55
N ALA A 209 -1.36 6.91 -24.60
CA ALA A 209 -1.95 8.24 -24.69
C ALA A 209 -1.12 9.23 -25.54
N GLY A 210 0.02 8.82 -26.10
CA GLY A 210 0.92 9.69 -26.86
C GLY A 210 1.56 10.81 -26.03
N ARG A 211 1.65 10.64 -24.69
CA ARG A 211 2.31 11.60 -23.78
C ARG A 211 3.83 11.43 -23.73
N VAL A 212 4.31 10.26 -24.15
CA VAL A 212 5.72 9.90 -24.32
C VAL A 212 5.83 9.05 -25.58
N ASP A 213 6.99 9.09 -26.24
CA ASP A 213 7.24 8.37 -27.48
C ASP A 213 7.95 7.03 -27.24
N ARG A 214 8.65 6.90 -26.11
CA ARG A 214 9.44 5.72 -25.76
C ARG A 214 9.32 5.34 -24.29
N ILE A 215 9.36 4.05 -23.99
CA ILE A 215 9.60 3.50 -22.64
C ILE A 215 11.00 2.89 -22.60
N VAL A 216 11.77 3.20 -21.56
CA VAL A 216 13.08 2.57 -21.30
C VAL A 216 13.05 1.94 -19.91
N LEU A 217 13.11 0.62 -19.83
CA LEU A 217 13.18 -0.14 -18.59
C LEU A 217 14.60 -0.62 -18.39
N SER A 218 15.18 -0.33 -17.24
CA SER A 218 16.54 -0.70 -16.92
C SER A 218 16.68 -1.27 -15.52
N ARG A 219 17.66 -2.16 -15.36
CA ARG A 219 18.02 -2.78 -14.08
C ARG A 219 19.55 -2.91 -14.02
N PRO A 220 20.20 -2.66 -12.87
CA PRO A 220 21.61 -2.96 -12.73
C PRO A 220 21.84 -4.46 -12.78
N ALA A 221 22.88 -4.88 -13.50
CA ALA A 221 23.37 -6.25 -13.41
C ALA A 221 24.16 -6.38 -12.10
N VAL A 222 23.63 -7.13 -11.14
CA VAL A 222 24.33 -7.47 -9.91
C VAL A 222 24.39 -8.98 -9.79
N GLU A 223 25.59 -9.49 -9.52
CA GLU A 223 25.89 -10.90 -9.41
C GLU A 223 25.35 -11.45 -8.07
N ALA A 224 24.03 -11.61 -7.98
CA ALA A 224 23.39 -12.23 -6.83
C ALA A 224 23.49 -13.76 -6.95
N GLY A 225 24.64 -14.33 -6.54
CA GLY A 225 24.81 -15.77 -6.31
C GLY A 225 25.56 -16.54 -7.39
N GLU A 226 25.39 -16.21 -8.68
CA GLU A 226 26.15 -16.81 -9.79
C GLU A 226 26.89 -15.72 -10.56
N ARG A 227 28.20 -15.90 -10.83
CA ARG A 227 28.95 -14.89 -11.61
C ARG A 227 28.43 -14.88 -13.04
N LEU A 228 28.13 -13.69 -13.56
CA LEU A 228 27.58 -13.51 -14.92
C LEU A 228 28.47 -14.17 -15.99
N GLY A 229 29.76 -14.34 -15.70
CA GLY A 229 30.73 -15.04 -16.53
C GLY A 229 30.48 -16.54 -16.77
N PHE A 230 29.69 -17.24 -15.94
CA PHE A 230 29.50 -18.70 -16.02
C PHE A 230 28.25 -19.17 -16.78
N LEU A 231 27.30 -18.29 -17.08
CA LEU A 231 26.15 -18.66 -17.91
C LEU A 231 26.64 -18.91 -19.35
N PRO A 232 26.29 -20.03 -20.01
CA PRO A 232 26.61 -20.21 -21.43
C PRO A 232 25.79 -19.22 -22.28
N GLY A 233 26.34 -18.78 -23.41
CA GLY A 233 25.63 -17.89 -24.36
C GLY A 233 26.27 -16.53 -24.57
N ASP A 234 25.64 -15.72 -25.42
CA ASP A 234 26.04 -14.34 -25.69
C ASP A 234 25.76 -13.41 -24.49
N MET A 235 26.30 -12.18 -24.51
CA MET A 235 26.12 -11.24 -23.40
C MET A 235 24.65 -10.90 -23.13
N LYS A 236 23.78 -11.00 -24.15
CA LYS A 236 22.34 -10.71 -24.01
C LYS A 236 21.65 -11.86 -23.28
N GLU A 237 21.90 -13.10 -23.69
CA GLU A 237 21.38 -14.33 -23.07
C GLU A 237 21.77 -14.45 -21.59
N LYS A 238 22.94 -13.93 -21.22
CA LYS A 238 23.43 -13.89 -19.84
C LYS A 238 22.67 -12.92 -18.93
N VAL A 239 22.18 -11.80 -19.48
CA VAL A 239 21.56 -10.73 -18.69
C VAL A 239 20.03 -10.81 -18.72
N ASP A 240 19.46 -11.48 -19.73
CA ASP A 240 18.02 -11.62 -19.93
C ASP A 240 17.25 -12.20 -18.71
N PRO A 241 17.79 -13.17 -17.94
CA PRO A 241 17.12 -13.67 -16.73
C PRO A 241 16.84 -12.57 -15.68
N TYR A 242 17.73 -11.59 -15.54
CA TYR A 242 17.59 -10.48 -14.59
C TYR A 242 16.53 -9.45 -15.03
N LEU A 243 16.30 -9.37 -16.34
CA LEU A 243 15.33 -8.47 -16.95
C LEU A 243 13.93 -9.10 -17.07
N ARG A 244 13.80 -10.42 -16.89
CA ARG A 244 12.53 -11.17 -16.98
C ARG A 244 11.37 -10.53 -16.19
N PRO A 245 11.53 -10.09 -14.93
CA PRO A 245 10.43 -9.45 -14.20
C PRO A 245 9.89 -8.17 -14.87
N LEU A 246 10.71 -7.45 -15.64
CA LEU A 246 10.29 -6.27 -16.39
C LEU A 246 9.50 -6.66 -17.65
N TYR A 247 9.89 -7.74 -18.33
CA TYR A 247 9.12 -8.31 -19.44
C TYR A 247 7.75 -8.81 -18.98
N ASP A 248 7.70 -9.53 -17.85
CA ASP A 248 6.45 -10.03 -17.27
C ASP A 248 5.49 -8.88 -16.93
N ALA A 249 6.01 -7.81 -16.30
CA ALA A 249 5.23 -6.62 -16.00
C ALA A 249 4.69 -5.94 -17.27
N LEU A 250 5.45 -5.87 -18.36
CA LEU A 250 4.98 -5.33 -19.63
C LEU A 250 3.87 -6.16 -20.26
N HIS A 251 4.02 -7.48 -20.27
CA HIS A 251 3.01 -8.41 -20.79
C HIS A 251 1.69 -8.40 -19.99
N ASP A 252 1.74 -7.94 -18.74
CA ASP A 252 0.54 -7.68 -17.96
C ASP A 252 -0.25 -6.46 -18.46
N MET A 253 0.45 -5.43 -18.95
CA MET A 253 -0.14 -4.15 -19.35
C MET A 253 -0.63 -4.12 -20.81
N MET A 254 -0.02 -4.92 -21.69
CA MET A 254 -0.35 -4.94 -23.12
C MET A 254 -0.28 -6.34 -23.74
N PRO A 255 -0.98 -6.58 -24.86
CA PRO A 255 -0.88 -7.85 -25.58
C PRO A 255 0.55 -8.19 -25.99
N GLY A 256 0.90 -9.49 -25.97
CA GLY A 256 2.27 -9.95 -26.24
C GLY A 256 2.78 -9.60 -27.64
N ASP A 257 1.91 -9.67 -28.64
CA ASP A 257 2.18 -9.26 -30.02
C ASP A 257 2.49 -7.76 -30.13
N GLN A 258 1.73 -6.92 -29.42
CA GLN A 258 1.99 -5.48 -29.36
C GLN A 258 3.29 -5.16 -28.62
N ALA A 259 3.55 -5.81 -27.48
CA ALA A 259 4.80 -5.65 -26.73
C ALA A 259 6.00 -6.00 -27.61
N ALA A 260 5.97 -7.16 -28.26
CA ALA A 260 7.04 -7.62 -29.14
C ALA A 260 7.26 -6.65 -30.32
N ARG A 261 6.17 -6.17 -30.95
CA ARG A 261 6.26 -5.19 -32.03
C ARG A 261 6.91 -3.88 -31.56
N ARG A 262 6.47 -3.33 -30.42
CA ARG A 262 7.00 -2.07 -29.87
C ARG A 262 8.45 -2.20 -29.39
N MET A 263 8.86 -3.39 -28.96
CA MET A 263 10.26 -3.70 -28.69
C MET A 263 11.08 -3.72 -29.98
N ALA A 264 10.56 -4.34 -31.04
CA ALA A 264 11.23 -4.36 -32.34
C ALA A 264 11.36 -2.97 -32.99
N THR A 265 10.38 -2.07 -32.80
CA THR A 265 10.45 -0.69 -33.29
C THR A 265 11.30 0.24 -32.41
N GLY A 266 11.71 -0.20 -31.22
CA GLY A 266 12.47 0.63 -30.27
C GLY A 266 11.62 1.65 -29.51
N GLU A 267 10.30 1.52 -29.54
CA GLU A 267 9.36 2.28 -28.69
C GLU A 267 9.40 1.79 -27.25
N ILE A 268 9.70 0.50 -27.04
CA ILE A 268 9.93 -0.08 -25.71
C ILE A 268 11.32 -0.71 -25.70
N GLU A 269 12.17 -0.28 -24.79
CA GLU A 269 13.51 -0.84 -24.63
C GLU A 269 13.64 -1.42 -23.23
N VAL A 270 14.05 -2.69 -23.13
CA VAL A 270 14.42 -3.32 -21.87
C VAL A 270 15.91 -3.64 -21.94
N ALA A 271 16.72 -2.93 -21.15
CA ALA A 271 18.17 -2.99 -21.29
C ALA A 271 18.92 -2.85 -19.95
N PRO A 272 20.09 -3.48 -19.79
CA PRO A 272 20.91 -3.32 -18.60
C PRO A 272 21.37 -1.88 -18.39
N LEU A 273 21.60 -1.48 -17.14
CA LEU A 273 22.00 -0.11 -16.78
C LEU A 273 23.24 0.40 -17.56
N ALA A 274 24.17 -0.50 -17.90
CA ALA A 274 25.37 -0.15 -18.66
C ALA A 274 25.07 0.47 -20.04
N PHE A 275 23.94 0.12 -20.66
CA PHE A 275 23.52 0.61 -21.97
C PHE A 275 23.01 2.06 -21.92
N MET A 276 22.83 2.62 -20.73
CA MET A 276 22.39 4.01 -20.56
C MET A 276 23.54 5.01 -20.73
N ARG A 277 24.79 4.55 -20.71
CA ARG A 277 25.98 5.40 -20.80
C ARG A 277 26.01 6.16 -22.14
N GLY A 278 26.25 7.47 -22.08
CA GLY A 278 26.38 8.31 -23.27
C GLY A 278 25.06 8.65 -23.97
N ARG A 279 23.92 8.26 -23.41
CA ARG A 279 22.59 8.56 -23.98
C ARG A 279 22.00 9.83 -23.41
N THR A 280 21.15 10.47 -24.20
CA THR A 280 20.20 11.47 -23.72
C THR A 280 18.81 10.92 -23.99
N LEU A 281 18.02 10.75 -22.95
CA LEU A 281 16.69 10.16 -23.00
C LEU A 281 15.69 11.32 -23.04
N ALA A 282 15.17 11.64 -24.23
CA ALA A 282 14.16 12.68 -24.42
C ALA A 282 12.81 12.05 -24.81
N HIS A 283 11.71 12.74 -24.48
CA HIS A 283 10.33 12.32 -24.75
C HIS A 283 10.03 10.87 -24.33
N SER A 284 10.62 10.43 -23.21
CA SER A 284 10.61 9.04 -22.80
C SER A 284 10.12 8.85 -21.36
N PHE A 285 9.53 7.69 -21.08
CA PHE A 285 9.27 7.24 -19.71
C PHE A 285 10.34 6.21 -19.34
N VAL A 286 11.19 6.57 -18.38
CA VAL A 286 12.39 5.80 -18.04
C VAL A 286 12.23 5.23 -16.64
N ILE A 287 12.47 3.93 -16.47
CA ILE A 287 12.40 3.25 -15.17
C ILE A 287 13.74 2.58 -14.88
N LEU A 288 14.32 2.88 -13.71
CA LEU A 288 15.42 2.12 -13.13
C LEU A 288 14.89 1.28 -11.97
N ASP A 289 14.84 -0.03 -12.17
CA ASP A 289 14.43 -1.00 -11.16
C ASP A 289 15.63 -1.55 -10.38
N GLU A 290 15.36 -2.04 -9.17
CA GLU A 290 16.36 -2.47 -8.18
C GLU A 290 17.51 -1.47 -7.99
N ALA A 291 17.17 -0.18 -7.91
CA ALA A 291 18.16 0.88 -7.87
C ALA A 291 19.08 0.82 -6.65
N GLN A 292 18.69 0.10 -5.57
CA GLN A 292 19.55 -0.11 -4.41
C GLN A 292 20.87 -0.83 -4.77
N ASN A 293 20.85 -1.56 -5.88
CA ASN A 293 21.96 -2.33 -6.42
C ASN A 293 22.83 -1.52 -7.40
N THR A 294 22.71 -0.19 -7.39
CA THR A 294 23.62 0.72 -8.11
C THR A 294 24.68 1.29 -7.20
N THR A 295 25.81 1.70 -7.77
CA THR A 295 26.80 2.56 -7.09
C THR A 295 26.44 4.05 -7.24
N PRO A 296 26.97 4.96 -6.40
CA PRO A 296 26.75 6.40 -6.55
C PRO A 296 27.12 6.93 -7.94
N VAL A 297 28.21 6.40 -8.51
CA VAL A 297 28.65 6.76 -9.87
C VAL A 297 27.64 6.31 -10.92
N GLN A 298 27.11 5.10 -10.81
CA GLN A 298 26.08 4.58 -11.72
C GLN A 298 24.77 5.34 -11.59
N MET A 299 24.34 5.64 -10.36
CA MET A 299 23.13 6.43 -10.11
C MET A 299 23.26 7.84 -10.70
N LYS A 300 24.35 8.56 -10.42
CA LYS A 300 24.62 9.86 -11.03
C LYS A 300 24.68 9.80 -12.55
N MET A 301 25.33 8.77 -13.11
CA MET A 301 25.37 8.53 -14.56
C MET A 301 23.96 8.42 -15.13
N PHE A 302 23.09 7.64 -14.49
CA PHE A 302 21.72 7.41 -14.93
C PHE A 302 20.82 8.64 -14.82
N LEU A 303 20.79 9.30 -13.65
CA LEU A 303 19.96 10.47 -13.42
C LEU A 303 20.28 11.62 -14.40
N THR A 304 21.56 11.76 -14.78
CA THR A 304 22.01 12.76 -15.75
C THR A 304 21.76 12.37 -17.21
N ARG A 305 21.12 11.23 -17.50
CA ARG A 305 20.64 10.91 -18.86
C ARG A 305 19.28 11.52 -19.17
N MET A 306 18.58 12.07 -18.17
CA MET A 306 17.27 12.71 -18.35
C MET A 306 17.38 13.91 -19.30
N GLY A 307 16.65 13.86 -20.41
CA GLY A 307 16.49 14.93 -21.38
C GLY A 307 15.09 15.55 -21.35
N GLU A 308 14.81 16.45 -22.29
CA GLU A 308 13.54 17.15 -22.39
C GLU A 308 12.35 16.19 -22.58
N GLY A 309 11.20 16.52 -21.95
CA GLY A 309 9.98 15.74 -22.09
C GLY A 309 10.03 14.35 -21.46
N THR A 310 11.09 14.02 -20.73
CA THR A 310 11.25 12.72 -20.06
C THR A 310 10.62 12.72 -18.69
N ARG A 311 10.04 11.57 -18.34
CA ARG A 311 9.70 11.21 -16.96
C ARG A 311 10.59 10.06 -16.52
N MET A 312 11.12 10.14 -15.31
CA MET A 312 12.06 9.16 -14.78
C MET A 312 11.59 8.61 -13.44
N VAL A 313 11.58 7.29 -13.29
CA VAL A 313 11.17 6.61 -12.06
C VAL A 313 12.30 5.70 -11.59
N ILE A 314 12.64 5.82 -10.31
CA ILE A 314 13.69 5.04 -9.67
C ILE A 314 13.02 4.20 -8.58
N THR A 315 13.02 2.88 -8.74
CA THR A 315 12.44 1.95 -7.77
C THR A 315 13.51 1.13 -7.08
N GLY A 316 13.36 0.92 -5.77
CA GLY A 316 14.29 0.08 -5.03
C GLY A 316 13.89 -0.19 -3.59
N ASP A 317 14.63 -1.07 -2.94
CA ASP A 317 14.46 -1.45 -1.54
C ASP A 317 15.80 -1.36 -0.80
N LEU A 318 15.96 -0.36 0.05
CA LEU A 318 17.21 -0.15 0.81
C LEU A 318 17.51 -1.25 1.84
N SER A 319 16.57 -2.16 2.10
CA SER A 319 16.80 -3.34 2.94
C SER A 319 17.38 -4.54 2.19
N GLN A 320 17.40 -4.50 0.85
CA GLN A 320 17.84 -5.60 -0.04
C GLN A 320 19.01 -5.16 -0.93
N ILE A 321 20.11 -4.70 -0.31
CA ILE A 321 21.32 -4.28 -1.02
C ILE A 321 22.19 -5.50 -1.28
N ASP A 322 22.37 -5.85 -2.56
CA ASP A 322 23.18 -6.98 -3.02
C ASP A 322 24.60 -6.56 -3.45
N LEU A 323 25.00 -5.32 -3.12
CA LEU A 323 26.34 -4.82 -3.44
C LEU A 323 27.41 -5.48 -2.55
N PRO A 324 28.65 -5.60 -3.04
CA PRO A 324 29.78 -6.04 -2.23
C PRO A 324 29.92 -5.25 -0.92
N ALA A 325 30.35 -5.96 0.13
CA ALA A 325 30.49 -5.38 1.47
C ALA A 325 31.38 -4.11 1.45
N GLY A 326 30.92 -3.06 2.12
CA GLY A 326 31.60 -1.77 2.19
C GLY A 326 31.27 -0.80 1.05
N GLN A 327 30.54 -1.22 0.01
CA GLN A 327 30.10 -0.33 -1.05
C GLN A 327 28.81 0.40 -0.68
N ARG A 328 28.82 1.74 -0.74
CA ARG A 328 27.60 2.54 -0.53
C ARG A 328 26.65 2.33 -1.71
N SER A 329 25.37 2.14 -1.42
CA SER A 329 24.31 2.12 -2.43
C SER A 329 24.11 3.50 -3.06
N GLY A 330 24.05 3.56 -4.38
CA GLY A 330 23.76 4.75 -5.16
C GLY A 330 22.35 5.28 -4.92
N LEU A 331 21.37 4.40 -4.64
CA LEU A 331 20.03 4.83 -4.24
C LEU A 331 20.05 5.59 -2.91
N ARG A 332 20.76 5.05 -1.91
CA ARG A 332 20.91 5.73 -0.62
C ARG A 332 21.61 7.08 -0.79
N ASP A 333 22.72 7.08 -1.51
CA ASP A 333 23.49 8.30 -1.81
C ASP A 333 22.64 9.37 -2.51
N ALA A 334 21.83 8.98 -3.51
CA ALA A 334 20.93 9.91 -4.20
C ALA A 334 19.81 10.44 -3.30
N LEU A 335 19.21 9.60 -2.45
CA LEU A 335 18.18 10.06 -1.52
C LEU A 335 18.74 11.08 -0.51
N ASP A 336 19.95 10.84 -0.01
CA ASP A 336 20.64 11.76 0.91
C ASP A 336 21.05 13.07 0.21
N THR A 337 21.51 12.98 -1.05
CA THR A 337 22.06 14.13 -1.81
C THR A 337 20.97 15.01 -2.41
N LEU A 338 19.86 14.41 -2.85
CA LEU A 338 18.79 15.10 -3.56
C LEU A 338 17.64 15.53 -2.64
N GLU A 339 17.84 15.38 -1.33
CA GLU A 339 16.90 15.85 -0.32
C GLU A 339 16.66 17.37 -0.48
N GLY A 340 15.39 17.77 -0.46
CA GLY A 340 15.00 19.18 -0.56
C GLY A 340 14.75 19.71 -1.98
N ILE A 341 14.97 18.93 -3.05
CA ILE A 341 14.60 19.34 -4.42
C ILE A 341 13.08 19.19 -4.62
N PRO A 342 12.28 20.28 -4.73
CA PRO A 342 10.81 20.19 -4.70
C PRO A 342 10.19 19.49 -5.92
N ALA A 343 10.93 19.46 -7.03
CA ALA A 343 10.53 18.81 -8.27
C ALA A 343 10.55 17.28 -8.18
N LEU A 344 11.27 16.70 -7.21
CA LEU A 344 11.35 15.25 -7.01
C LEU A 344 10.16 14.75 -6.18
N GLY A 345 9.50 13.69 -6.65
CA GLY A 345 8.59 12.92 -5.83
C GLY A 345 9.35 11.83 -5.08
N ILE A 346 9.19 11.72 -3.77
CA ILE A 346 9.73 10.60 -2.98
C ILE A 346 8.57 9.90 -2.29
N CYS A 347 8.24 8.70 -2.76
CA CYS A 347 7.24 7.84 -2.15
C CYS A 347 7.92 6.72 -1.38
N ARG A 348 7.70 6.68 -0.05
CA ARG A 348 8.20 5.63 0.83
C ARG A 348 7.05 4.69 1.20
N PHE A 349 7.15 3.46 0.71
CA PHE A 349 6.25 2.38 1.07
C PHE A 349 6.72 1.67 2.33
N ASP A 350 5.77 1.16 3.10
CA ASP A 350 6.05 0.32 4.26
C ASP A 350 5.37 -1.06 4.15
N LYS A 351 5.42 -1.86 5.24
CA LYS A 351 4.83 -3.20 5.27
C LYS A 351 3.30 -3.21 5.03
N ARG A 352 2.59 -2.12 5.37
CA ARG A 352 1.13 -1.99 5.20
C ARG A 352 0.73 -1.84 3.73
N ASP A 353 1.65 -1.35 2.90
CA ASP A 353 1.47 -1.22 1.45
C ASP A 353 1.71 -2.52 0.69
N VAL A 354 2.25 -3.55 1.34
CA VAL A 354 2.50 -4.84 0.71
C VAL A 354 1.16 -5.49 0.35
N VAL A 355 1.02 -5.89 -0.91
CA VAL A 355 -0.18 -6.55 -1.42
C VAL A 355 0.22 -7.88 -2.01
N ARG A 356 0.01 -8.95 -1.25
CA ARG A 356 0.31 -10.31 -1.67
C ARG A 356 -0.96 -11.14 -1.56
N HIS A 357 -0.96 -12.26 -2.27
CA HIS A 357 -1.98 -13.27 -2.09
C HIS A 357 -2.01 -13.72 -0.60
N PRO A 358 -3.19 -13.95 0.01
CA PRO A 358 -3.29 -14.30 1.44
C PRO A 358 -2.40 -15.48 1.86
N LEU A 359 -2.32 -16.52 1.02
CA LEU A 359 -1.42 -17.66 1.25
C LEU A 359 0.06 -17.25 1.30
N VAL A 360 0.49 -16.36 0.39
CA VAL A 360 1.88 -15.90 0.35
C VAL A 360 2.19 -15.05 1.58
N ALA A 361 1.25 -14.20 2.02
CA ALA A 361 1.40 -13.46 3.27
C ALA A 361 1.56 -14.41 4.46
N ALA A 362 0.68 -15.41 4.58
CA ALA A 362 0.77 -16.41 5.66
C ALA A 362 2.08 -17.21 5.65
N ILE A 363 2.60 -17.55 4.47
CA ILE A 363 3.91 -18.22 4.35
C ILE A 363 5.01 -17.29 4.86
N VAL A 364 5.05 -16.03 4.42
CA VAL A 364 6.07 -15.07 4.87
C VAL A 364 6.01 -14.87 6.37
N ASP A 365 4.82 -14.68 6.94
CA ASP A 365 4.63 -14.51 8.38
C ASP A 365 5.14 -15.72 9.17
N ALA A 366 4.91 -16.95 8.66
CA ALA A 366 5.42 -18.16 9.30
C ALA A 366 6.96 -18.25 9.29
N TYR A 367 7.61 -17.82 8.21
CA TYR A 367 9.08 -17.76 8.15
C TYR A 367 9.64 -16.66 9.05
N ASP A 368 9.03 -15.46 9.05
CA ASP A 368 9.44 -14.33 9.88
C ASP A 368 9.37 -14.69 11.37
N GLN A 369 8.30 -15.37 11.80
CA GLN A 369 8.13 -15.86 13.18
C GLN A 369 9.22 -16.86 13.58
N ARG A 370 9.58 -17.77 12.68
CA ARG A 370 10.67 -18.74 12.91
C ARG A 370 12.02 -18.04 13.03
N SER A 371 12.32 -17.09 12.15
CA SER A 371 13.57 -16.33 12.17
C SER A 371 13.70 -15.48 13.43
N ALA A 372 12.62 -14.82 13.87
CA ALA A 372 12.59 -14.08 15.13
C ALA A 372 12.85 -15.02 16.33
N ALA A 373 12.17 -16.16 16.39
CA ALA A 373 12.38 -17.14 17.46
C ALA A 373 13.80 -17.74 17.48
N GLN A 374 14.47 -17.84 16.33
CA GLN A 374 15.86 -18.27 16.24
C GLN A 374 16.83 -17.19 16.73
N GLN A 375 16.57 -15.92 16.40
CA GLN A 375 17.37 -14.79 16.87
C GLN A 375 17.28 -14.63 18.39
N ASP A 376 16.08 -14.76 18.97
CA ASP A 376 15.91 -14.68 20.43
C ASP A 376 16.64 -15.83 21.14
N ARG A 377 16.55 -17.06 20.63
CA ARG A 377 17.32 -18.20 21.17
C ARG A 377 18.83 -18.00 21.09
N SER A 378 19.34 -17.39 20.01
CA SER A 378 20.77 -17.09 19.89
C SER A 378 21.22 -16.00 20.88
N ARG A 379 20.38 -14.98 21.12
CA ARG A 379 20.65 -13.92 22.11
C ARG A 379 20.65 -14.46 23.54
N ASP A 380 19.73 -15.37 23.86
CA ASP A 380 19.65 -16.00 25.18
C ASP A 380 20.84 -16.93 25.46
N ALA A 381 21.34 -17.62 24.42
CA ALA A 381 22.53 -18.46 24.49
C ALA A 381 23.82 -17.64 24.69
N ASP A 382 23.98 -16.52 23.97
CA ASP A 382 25.13 -15.61 24.13
C ASP A 382 25.14 -14.94 25.52
N THR A 383 23.96 -14.62 26.07
CA THR A 383 23.82 -14.02 27.41
C THR A 383 24.17 -15.01 28.53
N HIS A 384 23.80 -16.29 28.38
CA HIS A 384 24.18 -17.35 29.32
C HIS A 384 25.67 -17.71 29.22
N GLY A 385 26.26 -17.74 28.02
CA GLY A 385 27.69 -18.01 27.82
C GLY A 385 28.61 -16.94 28.44
N GLN A 386 28.24 -15.66 28.39
CA GLN A 386 29.00 -14.58 29.03
C GLN A 386 28.90 -14.61 30.57
N THR A 387 27.77 -15.08 31.11
CA THR A 387 27.57 -15.20 32.56
C THR A 387 28.42 -16.33 33.15
N GLU A 388 28.54 -17.46 32.45
CA GLU A 388 29.42 -18.58 32.86
C GLU A 388 30.92 -18.29 32.73
N GLN A 389 31.34 -17.47 31.75
CA GLN A 389 32.74 -17.05 31.63
C GLN A 389 33.15 -16.04 32.72
N ARG A 390 32.23 -15.15 33.15
CA ARG A 390 32.49 -14.22 34.26
C ARG A 390 32.61 -14.94 35.60
N THR A 391 31.78 -15.94 35.88
CA THR A 391 31.87 -16.73 37.11
C THR A 391 33.14 -17.59 37.16
N ARG A 392 33.59 -18.15 36.03
CA ARG A 392 34.86 -18.89 35.95
C ARG A 392 36.11 -18.01 36.03
N SER A 393 36.05 -16.77 35.56
CA SER A 393 37.15 -15.81 35.67
C SER A 393 37.31 -15.27 37.10
N GLY A 394 36.21 -15.04 37.83
CA GLY A 394 36.24 -14.58 39.22
C GLY A 394 36.77 -15.65 40.20
N ALA A 395 36.45 -16.93 39.96
CA ALA A 395 36.93 -18.04 40.80
C ALA A 395 38.44 -18.32 40.68
N ARG A 396 39.12 -17.84 39.61
CA ARG A 396 40.57 -17.99 39.45
C ARG A 396 41.39 -16.88 40.12
N SER A 397 40.80 -15.74 40.49
CA SER A 397 41.52 -14.66 41.18
C SER A 397 41.57 -14.81 42.69
N GLU A 398 40.74 -15.66 43.31
CA GLU A 398 40.67 -15.83 44.77
C GLU A 398 41.62 -16.89 45.34
N ILE A 399 42.38 -17.63 44.50
CA ILE A 399 43.29 -18.70 44.99
C ILE A 399 44.71 -18.20 45.28
N ASN A 400 45.07 -16.98 44.87
CA ASN A 400 46.38 -16.37 45.20
C ASN A 400 46.22 -15.21 46.20
N GLY A 401 45.82 -15.54 47.43
CA GLY A 401 46.01 -14.66 48.59
C GLY A 401 47.47 -14.72 49.09
N PRO A 402 48.06 -13.62 49.59
CA PRO A 402 49.48 -13.58 49.93
C PRO A 402 49.74 -14.41 51.20
N GLY A 403 50.57 -15.44 51.05
CA GLY A 403 51.18 -16.15 52.17
C GLY A 403 52.18 -15.27 52.91
N LYS A 404 52.15 -15.41 54.24
CA LYS A 404 52.96 -14.76 55.27
C LYS A 404 54.47 -14.76 55.04
#